data_AF-Q6RH66-F1
#
_entry.id   AF-Q6RH66-F1
#
_cell.length_a   1.000
_cell.length_b   1.000
_cell.length_c   1.000
_cell.angle_alpha   90.00
_cell.angle_beta   90.00
_cell.angle_gamma   90.00
#
_symmetry.space_group_name_H-M   'P 1'
#
loop_
_entity.id
_entity.type
_entity.pdbx_description
1 polymer ?
#
loop_
_entity_poly.entity_id
_entity_poly.type
_entity_poly.pdbx_seq_one_letter_code
_entity_poly.pdbx_strand_id
1 'polypeptide(L)'
;MSDRIPVEMFFLRDSEAGTLQARLAAAIVRAILETRARPGTRLPSSRGLADTLGISRMTVTLVYQELISQGYLETRPRSGIMVAATVPHRRLKVQEPRPHETALDWDNWLADQLPRQRVIRKPANWRDFRYPFIYGQSDAALFDHNAWRDCARRAWGTRDFGELASDLYGADDPMLIDYICSHSLPRRGIQAEPDEVLVTLGAQNALFIAVELLARGDRLAVTEDPGYPDFAETLRRAHSPTTFLDVDEGGLNPELLPQGTRLVIATPSHNIPTGATMPLARRRDLLA
;
A
#
# COMPACT_ATOMS: atom_id res chain seq x y z
N MET A 1 45.63 -0.85 -10.39
CA MET A 1 44.23 -0.61 -9.95
C MET A 1 44.17 -0.89 -8.46
N SER A 2 43.67 0.05 -7.67
CA SER A 2 43.77 -0.03 -6.20
C SER A 2 43.06 -1.28 -5.66
N ASP A 3 43.78 -2.11 -4.92
CA ASP A 3 43.32 -3.42 -4.39
C ASP A 3 42.44 -3.26 -3.12
N ARG A 4 41.90 -2.04 -2.92
CA ARG A 4 41.19 -1.61 -1.72
C ARG A 4 40.05 -0.64 -2.08
N ILE A 5 38.89 -0.84 -1.47
CA ILE A 5 37.76 0.11 -1.55
C ILE A 5 38.15 1.40 -0.79
N PRO A 6 38.10 2.58 -1.43
CA PRO A 6 38.39 3.86 -0.78
C PRO A 6 37.45 4.09 0.42
N VAL A 7 37.96 4.67 1.50
CA VAL A 7 37.16 4.90 2.72
C VAL A 7 36.06 5.95 2.46
N GLU A 8 36.28 6.80 1.46
CA GLU A 8 35.37 7.83 0.98
C GLU A 8 34.15 7.25 0.26
N MET A 9 34.07 5.94 0.00
CA MET A 9 32.87 5.33 -0.60
C MET A 9 31.82 4.92 0.43
N PHE A 10 32.14 4.97 1.73
CA PHE A 10 31.25 4.56 2.81
C PHE A 10 30.54 5.80 3.36
N PHE A 11 29.33 6.08 2.86
CA PHE A 11 28.49 7.17 3.37
C PHE A 11 27.25 6.64 4.07
N LEU A 12 27.01 7.11 5.30
CA LEU A 12 25.77 6.88 6.03
C LEU A 12 24.75 7.93 5.56
N ARG A 13 23.64 7.47 4.96
CA ARG A 13 22.55 8.36 4.54
C ARG A 13 21.60 8.56 5.71
N ASP A 14 21.29 9.81 6.07
CA ASP A 14 20.38 10.13 7.19
C ASP A 14 18.91 9.82 6.91
N SER A 15 18.57 9.64 5.63
CA SER A 15 17.23 9.22 5.19
C SER A 15 16.97 7.71 5.31
N GLU A 16 17.97 6.90 5.66
CA GLU A 16 17.79 5.45 5.83
C GLU A 16 17.28 5.13 7.25
N ALA A 17 16.07 4.59 7.33
CA ALA A 17 15.50 4.10 8.59
C ALA A 17 16.26 2.86 9.11
N GLY A 18 16.43 2.76 10.43
CA GLY A 18 17.04 1.61 11.09
C GLY A 18 18.12 1.97 12.11
N THR A 19 18.69 0.94 12.76
CA THR A 19 19.81 1.14 13.70
C THR A 19 21.06 1.58 12.95
N LEU A 20 22.02 2.21 13.65
CA LEU A 20 23.30 2.61 13.07
C LEU A 20 24.05 1.43 12.43
N GLN A 21 23.92 0.23 13.01
CA GLN A 21 24.51 -1.01 12.47
C GLN A 21 23.89 -1.38 11.12
N ALA A 22 22.55 -1.35 11.00
CA ALA A 22 21.86 -1.65 9.76
C ALA A 22 22.21 -0.66 8.63
N ARG A 23 22.26 0.64 8.95
CA ARG A 23 22.68 1.69 8.02
C ARG A 23 24.12 1.49 7.54
N LEU A 24 25.03 1.13 8.44
CA LEU A 24 26.42 0.85 8.10
C LEU A 24 26.56 -0.41 7.22
N ALA A 25 25.82 -1.47 7.54
CA ALA A 25 25.80 -2.70 6.74
C ALA A 25 25.34 -2.41 5.30
N ALA A 26 24.24 -1.67 5.15
CA ALA A 26 23.71 -1.25 3.84
C ALA A 26 24.72 -0.38 3.07
N ALA A 27 25.39 0.56 3.74
CA ALA A 27 26.41 1.40 3.13
C ALA A 27 27.61 0.59 2.61
N ILE A 28 28.07 -0.42 3.36
CA ILE A 28 29.17 -1.30 2.94
C ILE A 28 28.77 -2.15 1.73
N VAL A 29 27.58 -2.76 1.75
CA VAL A 29 27.08 -3.55 0.62
C VAL A 29 26.94 -2.68 -0.63
N ARG A 30 26.37 -1.48 -0.49
CA ARG A 30 26.28 -0.50 -1.59
C ARG A 30 27.64 -0.15 -2.16
N ALA A 31 28.63 0.15 -1.32
CA ALA A 31 29.98 0.47 -1.77
C ALA A 31 30.62 -0.70 -2.56
N ILE A 32 30.43 -1.95 -2.13
CA ILE A 32 30.89 -3.14 -2.85
C ILE A 32 30.25 -3.23 -4.25
N LEU A 33 28.95 -2.98 -4.35
CA LEU A 33 28.20 -3.04 -5.60
C LEU A 33 28.55 -1.90 -6.57
N GLU A 34 28.59 -0.65 -6.07
CA GLU A 34 28.85 0.55 -6.87
C GLU A 34 30.30 0.60 -7.40
N THR A 35 31.28 0.21 -6.56
CA THR A 35 32.69 0.15 -6.98
C THR A 35 33.00 -1.04 -7.87
N ARG A 36 32.03 -1.96 -8.07
CA ARG A 36 32.25 -3.24 -8.76
C ARG A 36 33.47 -3.97 -8.19
N ALA A 37 33.62 -3.93 -6.86
CA ALA A 37 34.75 -4.55 -6.17
C ALA A 37 34.81 -6.03 -6.52
N ARG A 38 36.00 -6.52 -6.88
CA ARG A 38 36.21 -7.94 -7.19
C ARG A 38 36.31 -8.74 -5.88
N PRO A 39 36.02 -10.06 -5.91
CA PRO A 39 36.44 -10.96 -4.83
C PRO A 39 37.90 -10.72 -4.46
N GLY A 40 38.19 -10.64 -3.17
CA GLY A 40 39.52 -10.34 -2.65
C GLY A 40 39.86 -8.84 -2.51
N THR A 41 39.01 -7.92 -2.99
CA THR A 41 39.21 -6.48 -2.78
C THR A 41 39.17 -6.18 -1.29
N ARG A 42 40.17 -5.46 -0.78
CA ARG A 42 40.29 -5.15 0.65
C ARG A 42 39.31 -4.07 1.08
N LEU A 43 38.74 -4.23 2.26
CA LEU A 43 38.02 -3.16 2.96
C LEU A 43 39.00 -2.34 3.82
N PRO A 44 38.62 -1.11 4.21
CA PRO A 44 39.30 -0.39 5.29
C PRO A 44 39.36 -1.22 6.58
N SER A 45 40.35 -0.93 7.43
CA SER A 45 40.39 -1.56 8.75
C SER A 45 39.22 -1.07 9.61
N SER A 46 38.80 -1.87 10.59
CA SER A 46 37.72 -1.48 11.51
C SER A 46 38.01 -0.13 12.20
N ARG A 47 39.30 0.16 12.46
CA ARG A 47 39.75 1.43 13.03
C ARG A 47 39.67 2.55 12.01
N GLY A 48 40.20 2.35 10.81
CA GLY A 48 40.18 3.37 9.75
C GLY A 48 38.76 3.77 9.35
N LEU A 49 37.84 2.80 9.23
CA LEU A 49 36.45 3.11 8.91
C LEU A 49 35.72 3.82 10.07
N ALA A 50 36.01 3.43 11.32
CA ALA A 50 35.44 4.08 12.50
C ALA A 50 35.90 5.54 12.63
N ASP A 51 37.21 5.79 12.43
CA ASP A 51 37.79 7.12 12.53
C ASP A 51 37.23 8.06 11.45
N THR A 52 37.08 7.57 10.21
CA THR A 52 36.52 8.38 9.10
C THR A 52 35.03 8.68 9.28
N LEU A 53 34.26 7.72 9.80
CA LEU A 53 32.81 7.89 10.01
C LEU A 53 32.45 8.57 11.34
N GLY A 54 33.42 8.76 12.25
CA GLY A 54 33.17 9.31 13.58
C GLY A 54 32.30 8.41 14.48
N ILE A 55 32.39 7.08 14.31
CA ILE A 55 31.56 6.11 15.06
C ILE A 55 32.41 5.16 15.91
N SER A 56 31.77 4.45 16.85
CA SER A 56 32.44 3.44 17.67
C SER A 56 33.03 2.31 16.83
N ARG A 57 34.30 1.98 17.08
CA ARG A 57 34.97 0.80 16.51
C ARG A 57 34.21 -0.50 16.75
N MET A 58 33.52 -0.62 17.88
CA MET A 58 32.73 -1.82 18.19
C MET A 58 31.58 -1.99 17.18
N THR A 59 30.92 -0.91 16.80
CA THR A 59 29.85 -0.90 15.79
C THR A 59 30.37 -1.41 14.44
N VAL A 60 31.52 -0.90 13.98
CA VAL A 60 32.14 -1.37 12.72
C VAL A 60 32.52 -2.85 12.80
N THR A 61 33.05 -3.28 13.95
CA THR A 61 33.47 -4.67 14.17
C THR A 61 32.29 -5.63 14.09
N LEU A 62 31.17 -5.30 14.75
CA LEU A 62 29.94 -6.10 14.72
C LEU A 62 29.36 -6.19 13.31
N VAL A 63 29.31 -5.07 12.58
CA VAL A 63 28.82 -5.07 11.19
C VAL A 63 29.72 -5.88 10.26
N TYR A 64 31.04 -5.82 10.44
CA TYR A 64 31.95 -6.69 9.69
C TYR A 64 31.72 -8.17 10.01
N GLN A 65 31.53 -8.54 11.28
CA GLN A 65 31.22 -9.92 11.67
C GLN A 65 29.90 -10.40 11.07
N GLU A 66 28.88 -9.55 11.05
CA GLU A 66 27.59 -9.84 10.43
C GLU A 66 27.71 -10.02 8.92
N LEU A 67 28.42 -9.13 8.22
CA LEU A 67 28.64 -9.27 6.78
C LEU A 67 29.52 -10.47 6.43
N ILE A 68 30.40 -10.91 7.34
CA ILE A 68 31.14 -12.16 7.20
C ILE A 68 30.20 -13.36 7.34
N SER A 69 29.30 -13.37 8.34
CA SER A 69 28.37 -14.49 8.54
C SER A 69 27.35 -14.61 7.40
N GLN A 70 26.99 -13.49 6.78
CA GLN A 70 26.13 -13.44 5.58
C GLN A 70 26.89 -13.77 4.28
N GLY A 71 28.22 -13.94 4.33
CA GLY A 71 29.03 -14.30 3.16
C GLY A 71 29.28 -13.14 2.19
N TYR A 72 29.14 -11.88 2.62
CA TYR A 72 29.54 -10.71 1.85
C TYR A 72 31.04 -10.41 1.98
N LEU A 73 31.60 -10.71 3.15
CA LEU A 73 32.99 -10.47 3.48
C LEU A 73 33.67 -11.77 3.93
N GLU A 74 34.98 -11.84 3.75
CA GLU A 74 35.81 -12.92 4.25
C GLU A 74 37.02 -12.36 5.00
N THR A 75 37.45 -13.07 6.04
CA THR A 75 38.67 -12.76 6.78
C THR A 75 39.82 -13.58 6.23
N ARG A 76 40.90 -12.89 5.84
CA ARG A 76 42.13 -13.56 5.38
C ARG A 76 43.25 -13.35 6.40
N PRO A 77 43.91 -14.43 6.88
CA PRO A 77 44.99 -14.32 7.86
C PRO A 77 46.06 -13.31 7.42
N ARG A 78 46.44 -12.41 8.33
CA ARG A 78 47.44 -11.34 8.12
C ARG A 78 47.14 -10.33 6.99
N SER A 79 45.96 -10.39 6.37
CA SER A 79 45.62 -9.59 5.18
C SER A 79 44.36 -8.73 5.34
N GLY A 80 43.64 -8.87 6.46
CA GLY A 80 42.47 -8.05 6.79
C GLY A 80 41.16 -8.65 6.30
N ILE A 81 40.17 -7.78 6.07
CA ILE A 81 38.82 -8.14 5.62
C ILE A 81 38.71 -7.82 4.13
N MET A 82 38.19 -8.77 3.36
CA MET A 82 38.08 -8.70 1.91
C MET A 82 36.65 -9.01 1.47
N VAL A 83 36.28 -8.57 0.27
CA VAL A 83 35.02 -8.97 -0.37
C VAL A 83 35.07 -10.47 -0.67
N ALA A 84 34.08 -11.22 -0.19
CA ALA A 84 34.03 -12.68 -0.35
C ALA A 84 33.75 -13.09 -1.81
N ALA A 85 34.22 -14.27 -2.20
CA ALA A 85 33.92 -14.84 -3.53
C ALA A 85 32.43 -15.24 -3.71
N THR A 86 31.71 -15.41 -2.60
CA THR A 86 30.29 -15.78 -2.53
C THR A 86 29.35 -14.60 -2.76
N VAL A 87 29.85 -13.37 -2.73
CA VAL A 87 29.06 -12.22 -3.16
C VAL A 87 28.59 -12.51 -4.58
N PRO A 88 27.28 -12.36 -4.90
CA PRO A 88 26.77 -12.54 -6.24
C PRO A 88 27.32 -11.46 -7.17
N HIS A 89 28.60 -11.56 -7.52
CA HIS A 89 29.23 -10.90 -8.66
C HIS A 89 28.83 -11.61 -9.94
N ARG A 90 27.60 -12.11 -10.01
CA ARG A 90 27.00 -12.47 -11.29
C ARG A 90 26.96 -11.13 -12.01
N ARG A 91 27.99 -10.91 -12.82
CA ARG A 91 27.94 -9.97 -13.92
C ARG A 91 26.73 -10.47 -14.71
N LEU A 92 25.55 -9.95 -14.40
CA LEU A 92 24.66 -9.56 -15.45
C LEU A 92 25.57 -8.72 -16.32
N LYS A 93 26.09 -9.33 -17.41
CA LYS A 93 26.59 -8.53 -18.51
C LYS A 93 25.41 -7.61 -18.74
N VAL A 94 25.53 -6.36 -18.30
CA VAL A 94 24.73 -5.29 -18.85
C VAL A 94 25.17 -5.34 -20.29
N GLN A 95 24.48 -6.17 -21.08
CA GLN A 95 24.48 -6.00 -22.51
C GLN A 95 24.10 -4.53 -22.63
N GLU A 96 24.96 -3.73 -23.26
CA GLU A 96 24.51 -2.45 -23.76
C GLU A 96 23.13 -2.69 -24.34
N PRO A 97 22.12 -1.92 -23.92
CA PRO A 97 20.75 -2.16 -24.33
C PRO A 97 20.81 -2.32 -25.84
N ARG A 98 20.66 -3.57 -26.31
CA ARG A 98 20.55 -3.81 -27.74
C ARG A 98 19.38 -2.93 -28.14
N PRO A 99 19.47 -2.14 -29.22
CA PRO A 99 18.29 -1.47 -29.73
C PRO A 99 17.22 -2.55 -29.83
N HIS A 100 16.20 -2.49 -28.97
CA HIS A 100 15.19 -3.51 -28.92
C HIS A 100 14.54 -3.51 -30.31
N GLU A 101 14.77 -4.55 -31.12
CA GLU A 101 14.18 -4.66 -32.47
C GLU A 101 12.65 -4.66 -32.43
N THR A 102 12.06 -4.80 -31.24
CA THR A 102 10.69 -4.42 -30.93
C THR A 102 10.64 -3.98 -29.47
N ALA A 103 10.66 -2.66 -29.22
CA ALA A 103 10.19 -2.15 -27.95
C ALA A 103 8.71 -2.54 -27.86
N LEU A 104 8.31 -3.29 -26.84
CA LEU A 104 6.90 -3.53 -26.56
C LEU A 104 6.24 -2.16 -26.41
N ASP A 105 5.27 -1.88 -27.26
CA ASP A 105 4.45 -0.68 -27.17
C ASP A 105 3.50 -0.85 -25.99
N TRP A 106 3.96 -0.42 -24.82
CA TRP A 106 3.19 -0.46 -23.59
C TRP A 106 1.95 0.43 -23.66
N ASP A 107 1.99 1.51 -24.45
CA ASP A 107 0.84 2.40 -24.59
C ASP A 107 -0.28 1.68 -25.33
N ASN A 108 0.06 0.91 -26.38
CA ASN A 108 -0.90 0.05 -27.06
C ASN A 108 -1.33 -1.15 -26.20
N TRP A 109 -0.39 -1.81 -25.51
CA TRP A 109 -0.72 -2.97 -24.65
C TRP A 109 -1.63 -2.60 -23.49
N LEU A 110 -1.54 -1.35 -23.01
CA LEU A 110 -2.36 -0.80 -21.94
C LEU A 110 -3.50 0.10 -22.46
N ALA A 111 -3.74 0.15 -23.78
CA ALA A 111 -4.70 1.08 -24.39
C ALA A 111 -6.14 0.93 -23.89
N ASP A 112 -6.52 -0.28 -23.44
CA ASP A 112 -7.82 -0.54 -22.82
C ASP A 112 -7.96 0.07 -21.41
N GLN A 113 -6.85 0.51 -20.80
CA GLN A 113 -6.87 1.30 -19.57
C GLN A 113 -7.31 2.73 -19.89
N LEU A 114 -8.62 2.95 -19.93
CA LEU A 114 -9.15 4.31 -20.02
C LEU A 114 -8.62 5.15 -18.83
N PRO A 115 -7.88 6.25 -19.11
CA PRO A 115 -7.28 7.06 -18.06
C PRO A 115 -8.38 7.58 -17.13
N ARG A 116 -8.10 7.56 -15.82
CA ARG A 116 -9.06 8.05 -14.83
C ARG A 116 -9.30 9.54 -15.06
N GLN A 117 -10.56 9.94 -15.19
CA GLN A 117 -10.91 11.34 -15.43
C GLN A 117 -11.04 12.12 -14.12
N ARG A 118 -11.67 11.52 -13.10
CA ARG A 118 -11.80 12.07 -11.75
C ARG A 118 -10.88 11.32 -10.77
N VAL A 119 -9.91 12.04 -10.18
CA VAL A 119 -8.92 11.46 -9.25
C VAL A 119 -8.71 12.37 -8.05
N ILE A 120 -8.78 11.80 -6.84
CA ILE A 120 -8.32 12.47 -5.61
C ILE A 120 -6.80 12.47 -5.61
N ARG A 121 -6.18 13.65 -5.74
CA ARG A 121 -4.72 13.81 -5.70
C ARG A 121 -4.27 14.16 -4.29
N LYS A 122 -3.32 13.40 -3.76
CA LYS A 122 -2.64 13.65 -2.49
C LYS A 122 -1.14 13.83 -2.75
N PRO A 123 -0.47 14.86 -2.17
CA PRO A 123 0.98 14.98 -2.26
C PRO A 123 1.67 13.72 -1.70
N ALA A 124 2.70 13.19 -2.36
CA ALA A 124 3.34 11.94 -1.91
C ALA A 124 3.92 12.05 -0.48
N ASN A 125 4.45 13.22 -0.14
CA ASN A 125 5.03 13.55 1.15
C ASN A 125 4.03 14.20 2.11
N TRP A 126 2.72 14.00 1.94
CA TRP A 126 1.70 14.69 2.73
C TRP A 126 1.88 14.51 4.26
N ARG A 127 2.50 13.42 4.71
CA ARG A 127 2.79 13.14 6.13
C ARG A 127 3.85 14.05 6.73
N ASP A 128 4.71 14.64 5.92
CA ASP A 128 5.79 15.52 6.37
C ASP A 128 5.29 16.94 6.65
N PHE A 129 4.05 17.24 6.24
CA PHE A 129 3.43 18.53 6.49
C PHE A 129 3.10 18.63 7.99
N ARG A 130 3.45 19.77 8.59
CA ARG A 130 3.14 20.05 10.00
C ARG A 130 1.64 19.95 10.31
N TYR A 131 0.80 20.31 9.35
CA TYR A 131 -0.66 20.25 9.45
C TYR A 131 -1.24 19.62 8.17
N PRO A 132 -1.35 18.28 8.11
CA PRO A 132 -1.82 17.59 6.90
C PRO A 132 -3.35 17.57 6.85
N PHE A 133 -3.97 18.54 6.17
CA PHE A 133 -5.41 18.55 5.91
C PHE A 133 -5.80 17.57 4.79
N ILE A 134 -5.55 16.28 5.02
CA ILE A 134 -5.81 15.20 4.07
C ILE A 134 -7.02 14.37 4.51
N TYR A 135 -8.02 14.27 3.64
CA TYR A 135 -9.23 13.48 3.89
C TYR A 135 -8.94 11.97 4.03
N GLY A 136 -9.69 11.33 4.92
CA GLY A 136 -9.69 9.87 5.12
C GLY A 136 -8.40 9.32 5.71
N GLN A 137 -7.71 10.08 6.56
CA GLN A 137 -6.54 9.60 7.31
C GLN A 137 -6.94 9.27 8.74
N SER A 138 -6.39 8.17 9.26
CA SER A 138 -6.52 7.78 10.66
C SER A 138 -5.51 8.52 11.53
N ASP A 139 -5.92 8.91 12.74
CA ASP A 139 -5.01 9.43 13.75
C ASP A 139 -4.41 8.27 14.57
N ALA A 140 -3.08 8.15 14.56
CA ALA A 140 -2.37 7.10 15.31
C ALA A 140 -2.48 7.29 16.83
N ALA A 141 -2.67 8.52 17.33
CA ALA A 141 -2.82 8.78 18.75
C ALA A 141 -4.17 8.31 19.31
N LEU A 142 -5.18 8.16 18.45
CA LEU A 142 -6.50 7.65 18.81
C LEU A 142 -6.59 6.11 18.72
N PHE A 143 -5.59 5.46 18.14
CA PHE A 143 -5.58 4.02 17.94
C PHE A 143 -4.83 3.30 19.06
N ASP A 144 -5.52 2.41 19.79
CA ASP A 144 -4.89 1.60 20.83
C ASP A 144 -4.09 0.43 20.22
N HIS A 145 -2.83 0.71 19.93
CA HIS A 145 -1.89 -0.29 19.42
C HIS A 145 -1.67 -1.47 20.37
N ASN A 146 -1.82 -1.29 21.68
CA ASN A 146 -1.61 -2.37 22.65
C ASN A 146 -2.79 -3.33 22.67
N ALA A 147 -4.02 -2.80 22.70
CA ALA A 147 -5.23 -3.60 22.58
C ALA A 147 -5.25 -4.37 21.25
N TRP A 148 -4.94 -3.70 20.14
CA TRP A 148 -4.87 -4.35 18.82
C TRP A 148 -3.86 -5.50 18.79
N ARG A 149 -2.66 -5.28 19.34
CA ARG A 149 -1.63 -6.31 19.41
C ARG A 149 -2.03 -7.48 20.31
N ASP A 150 -2.76 -7.22 21.39
CA ASP A 150 -3.29 -8.27 22.25
C ASP A 150 -4.32 -9.13 21.51
N CYS A 151 -5.26 -8.49 20.79
CA CYS A 151 -6.23 -9.18 19.94
C CYS A 151 -5.54 -10.03 18.86
N ALA A 152 -4.56 -9.47 18.13
CA ALA A 152 -3.81 -10.20 17.11
C ALA A 152 -3.09 -11.42 17.69
N ARG A 153 -2.48 -11.29 18.88
CA ARG A 153 -1.82 -12.43 19.54
C ARG A 153 -2.81 -13.52 19.93
N ARG A 154 -4.01 -13.15 20.39
CA ARG A 154 -5.07 -14.11 20.74
C ARG A 154 -5.57 -14.85 19.49
N ALA A 155 -5.87 -14.11 18.43
CA ALA A 155 -6.35 -14.66 17.15
C ALA A 155 -5.32 -15.56 16.45
N TRP A 156 -4.03 -15.34 16.67
CA TRP A 156 -2.95 -16.23 16.18
C TRP A 156 -2.57 -17.32 17.17
N GLY A 157 -3.34 -17.50 18.25
CA GLY A 157 -3.12 -18.57 19.20
C GLY A 157 -3.25 -19.93 18.55
N THR A 158 -2.55 -20.93 19.09
CA THR A 158 -2.57 -22.32 18.60
C THR A 158 -3.97 -22.93 18.56
N ARG A 159 -4.91 -22.41 19.35
CA ARG A 159 -6.32 -22.81 19.38
C ARG A 159 -7.02 -22.50 18.05
N ASP A 160 -6.77 -21.34 17.48
CA ASP A 160 -7.55 -20.80 16.35
C ASP A 160 -6.79 -20.96 15.02
N PHE A 161 -5.56 -21.49 15.06
CA PHE A 161 -4.73 -21.74 13.88
C PHE A 161 -5.39 -22.65 12.85
N GLY A 162 -6.18 -23.64 13.31
CA GLY A 162 -6.88 -24.56 12.41
C GLY A 162 -7.90 -23.86 11.51
N GLU A 163 -8.65 -22.89 12.03
CA GLU A 163 -9.59 -22.08 11.25
C GLU A 163 -8.85 -21.06 10.39
N LEU A 164 -7.84 -20.38 10.95
CA LEU A 164 -7.01 -19.41 10.23
C LEU A 164 -6.30 -20.01 9.00
N ALA A 165 -5.77 -21.22 9.14
CA ALA A 165 -5.03 -21.91 8.09
C ALA A 165 -5.93 -22.74 7.16
N SER A 166 -7.24 -22.78 7.43
CA SER A 166 -8.19 -23.49 6.60
C SER A 166 -8.41 -22.74 5.29
N ASP A 167 -8.48 -23.48 4.20
CA ASP A 167 -8.92 -22.94 2.91
C ASP A 167 -10.45 -22.88 2.90
N LEU A 168 -10.99 -21.70 3.18
CA LEU A 168 -12.43 -21.44 3.17
C LEU A 168 -12.96 -21.15 1.75
N TYR A 169 -12.08 -21.12 0.73
CA TYR A 169 -12.37 -20.83 -0.68
C TYR A 169 -13.13 -19.52 -0.92
N GLY A 170 -14.46 -19.55 -0.75
CA GLY A 170 -15.38 -18.44 -0.99
C GLY A 170 -16.24 -18.09 0.21
N ALA A 171 -15.99 -18.69 1.38
CA ALA A 171 -16.63 -18.33 2.63
C ALA A 171 -15.73 -17.42 3.47
N ASP A 172 -16.34 -16.43 4.10
CA ASP A 172 -15.71 -15.59 5.11
C ASP A 172 -15.65 -16.31 6.47
N ASP A 173 -14.86 -15.77 7.39
CA ASP A 173 -14.77 -16.26 8.77
C ASP A 173 -16.14 -16.20 9.47
N PRO A 174 -16.72 -17.36 9.89
CA PRO A 174 -18.06 -17.40 10.46
C PRO A 174 -18.22 -16.59 11.74
N MET A 175 -17.17 -16.52 12.58
CA MET A 175 -17.21 -15.75 13.82
C MET A 175 -17.19 -14.25 13.54
N LEU A 176 -16.41 -13.81 12.54
CA LEU A 176 -16.39 -12.43 12.09
C LEU A 176 -17.75 -12.03 11.52
N ILE A 177 -18.34 -12.86 10.67
CA ILE A 177 -19.67 -12.62 10.08
C ILE A 177 -20.74 -12.53 11.18
N ASP A 178 -20.76 -13.48 12.11
CA ASP A 178 -21.68 -13.45 13.25
C ASP A 178 -21.53 -12.15 14.06
N TYR A 179 -20.30 -11.74 14.36
CA TYR A 179 -20.04 -10.50 15.08
C TYR A 179 -20.50 -9.25 14.29
N ILE A 180 -20.29 -9.21 12.98
CA ILE A 180 -20.76 -8.11 12.12
C ILE A 180 -22.29 -8.03 12.15
N CYS A 181 -22.98 -9.15 11.99
CA CYS A 181 -24.44 -9.22 11.96
C CYS A 181 -25.07 -8.90 13.32
N SER A 182 -24.48 -9.39 14.41
CA SER A 182 -25.05 -9.23 15.75
C SER A 182 -24.66 -7.91 16.45
N HIS A 183 -23.53 -7.30 16.09
CA HIS A 183 -23.01 -6.10 16.79
C HIS A 183 -22.81 -4.88 15.91
N SER A 184 -22.27 -5.03 14.70
CA SER A 184 -21.82 -3.89 13.88
C SER A 184 -22.96 -3.28 13.06
N LEU A 185 -23.71 -4.11 12.34
CA LEU A 185 -24.82 -3.67 11.47
C LEU A 185 -26.03 -3.14 12.24
N PRO A 186 -26.49 -3.75 13.36
CA PRO A 186 -27.66 -3.27 14.09
C PRO A 186 -27.48 -1.86 14.66
N ARG A 187 -26.25 -1.48 15.05
CA ARG A 187 -25.92 -0.11 15.48
C ARG A 187 -26.12 0.93 14.39
N ARG A 188 -26.19 0.51 13.12
CA ARG A 188 -26.52 1.36 11.96
C ARG A 188 -27.93 1.13 11.43
N GLY A 189 -28.74 0.33 12.12
CA GLY A 189 -30.10 -0.01 11.69
C GLY A 189 -30.14 -0.92 10.46
N ILE A 190 -29.05 -1.64 10.16
CA ILE A 190 -28.97 -2.58 9.05
C ILE A 190 -29.27 -3.97 9.60
N GLN A 191 -30.23 -4.66 8.99
CA GLN A 191 -30.53 -6.08 9.22
C GLN A 191 -30.00 -6.84 8.01
N ALA A 192 -29.22 -7.90 8.25
CA ALA A 192 -28.66 -8.76 7.22
C ALA A 192 -28.47 -10.16 7.79
N GLU A 193 -28.74 -11.18 6.98
CA GLU A 193 -28.39 -12.57 7.27
C GLU A 193 -26.92 -12.86 6.95
N PRO A 194 -26.30 -13.91 7.52
CA PRO A 194 -24.88 -14.23 7.29
C PRO A 194 -24.50 -14.39 5.81
N ASP A 195 -25.41 -14.86 4.96
CA ASP A 195 -25.21 -15.03 3.51
C ASP A 195 -25.43 -13.74 2.70
N GLU A 196 -25.84 -12.65 3.35
CA GLU A 196 -25.98 -11.30 2.77
C GLU A 196 -24.77 -10.39 3.07
N VAL A 197 -23.76 -10.90 3.79
CA VAL A 197 -22.55 -10.17 4.16
C VAL A 197 -21.34 -10.74 3.45
N LEU A 198 -20.61 -9.87 2.76
CA LEU A 198 -19.32 -10.18 2.14
C LEU A 198 -18.22 -9.29 2.72
N VAL A 199 -17.19 -9.89 3.31
CA VAL A 199 -16.01 -9.16 3.79
C VAL A 199 -15.07 -8.89 2.60
N THR A 200 -14.55 -7.67 2.52
CA THR A 200 -13.72 -7.22 1.40
C THR A 200 -12.44 -6.55 1.89
N LEU A 201 -11.49 -6.31 0.98
CA LEU A 201 -10.24 -5.62 1.26
C LEU A 201 -10.40 -4.09 1.42
N GLY A 202 -11.61 -3.63 1.78
CA GLY A 202 -11.97 -2.23 2.01
C GLY A 202 -13.04 -1.71 1.06
N ALA A 203 -13.50 -0.48 1.32
CA ALA A 203 -14.66 0.11 0.65
C ALA A 203 -14.51 0.22 -0.88
N GLN A 204 -13.30 0.45 -1.40
CA GLN A 204 -13.07 0.51 -2.86
C GLN A 204 -13.23 -0.87 -3.51
N ASN A 205 -12.80 -1.95 -2.84
CA ASN A 205 -12.97 -3.30 -3.35
C ASN A 205 -14.46 -3.72 -3.30
N ALA A 206 -15.17 -3.39 -2.22
CA ALA A 206 -16.62 -3.57 -2.13
C ALA A 206 -17.37 -2.81 -3.23
N LEU A 207 -17.04 -1.53 -3.44
CA LEU A 207 -17.63 -0.72 -4.50
C LEU A 207 -17.38 -1.32 -5.88
N PHE A 208 -16.15 -1.75 -6.16
CA PHE A 208 -15.80 -2.40 -7.41
C PHE A 208 -16.65 -3.64 -7.66
N ILE A 209 -16.73 -4.56 -6.69
CA ILE A 209 -17.54 -5.79 -6.79
C ILE A 209 -19.02 -5.45 -7.00
N ALA A 210 -19.56 -4.50 -6.21
CA ALA A 210 -20.95 -4.09 -6.33
C ALA A 210 -21.28 -3.51 -7.71
N VAL A 211 -20.41 -2.66 -8.26
CA VAL A 211 -20.59 -2.07 -9.59
C VAL A 211 -20.43 -3.12 -10.68
N GLU A 212 -19.45 -4.02 -10.60
CA GLU A 212 -19.29 -5.13 -11.57
C GLU A 212 -20.53 -6.04 -11.62
N LEU A 213 -21.21 -6.25 -10.48
CA LEU A 213 -22.42 -7.07 -10.42
C LEU A 213 -23.69 -6.33 -10.86
N LEU A 214 -23.83 -5.05 -10.47
CA LEU A 214 -25.08 -4.30 -10.61
C LEU A 214 -25.13 -3.42 -11.84
N ALA A 215 -24.01 -2.81 -12.22
CA ALA A 215 -23.92 -1.91 -13.36
C ALA A 215 -23.81 -2.69 -14.66
N ARG A 216 -24.51 -2.21 -15.68
CA ARG A 216 -24.60 -2.85 -17.00
C ARG A 216 -24.79 -1.78 -18.06
N GLY A 217 -24.38 -2.08 -19.29
CA GLY A 217 -24.53 -1.17 -20.44
C GLY A 217 -25.97 -0.75 -20.75
N ASP A 218 -26.98 -1.47 -20.25
CA ASP A 218 -28.41 -1.21 -20.41
C ASP A 218 -29.08 -0.58 -19.17
N ARG A 219 -28.31 -0.28 -18.12
CA ARG A 219 -28.82 0.26 -16.85
C ARG A 219 -28.30 1.67 -16.63
N LEU A 220 -29.22 2.63 -16.67
CA LEU A 220 -28.91 4.01 -16.30
C LEU A 220 -28.57 4.09 -14.80
N ALA A 221 -27.34 4.45 -14.50
CA ALA A 221 -26.84 4.74 -13.17
C ALA A 221 -26.89 6.24 -12.90
N VAL A 222 -27.19 6.61 -11.66
CA VAL A 222 -27.15 7.99 -11.19
C VAL A 222 -26.23 8.11 -9.99
N THR A 223 -25.41 9.16 -9.97
CA THR A 223 -24.58 9.51 -8.81
C THR A 223 -24.56 11.03 -8.58
N GLU A 224 -24.14 11.44 -7.40
CA GLU A 224 -24.07 12.83 -6.94
C GLU A 224 -23.04 13.69 -7.71
N ASP A 225 -23.34 15.00 -7.88
CA ASP A 225 -22.42 16.05 -8.34
C ASP A 225 -22.54 17.32 -7.46
N PRO A 226 -21.44 17.82 -6.85
CA PRO A 226 -20.20 17.11 -6.66
C PRO A 226 -20.41 15.82 -5.84
N GLY A 227 -19.68 14.77 -6.22
CA GLY A 227 -19.75 13.46 -5.59
C GLY A 227 -18.38 12.80 -5.45
N TYR A 228 -18.34 11.63 -4.81
CA TYR A 228 -17.09 10.88 -4.63
C TYR A 228 -16.53 10.41 -6.00
N PRO A 229 -15.31 10.81 -6.40
CA PRO A 229 -14.74 10.51 -7.72
C PRO A 229 -14.72 9.03 -8.11
N ASP A 230 -14.55 8.13 -7.14
CA ASP A 230 -14.45 6.69 -7.44
C ASP A 230 -15.79 6.09 -7.88
N PHE A 231 -16.93 6.69 -7.51
CA PHE A 231 -18.24 6.26 -8.02
C PHE A 231 -18.32 6.47 -9.54
N ALA A 232 -17.97 7.68 -9.98
CA ALA A 232 -17.93 8.03 -11.40
C ALA A 232 -16.95 7.13 -12.18
N GLU A 233 -15.75 6.92 -11.64
CA GLU A 233 -14.73 6.11 -12.32
C GLU A 233 -15.07 4.63 -12.39
N THR A 234 -15.69 4.07 -11.36
CA THR A 234 -16.07 2.65 -11.34
C THR A 234 -17.23 2.40 -12.33
N LEU A 235 -18.23 3.27 -12.36
CA LEU A 235 -19.32 3.20 -13.34
C LEU A 235 -18.82 3.36 -14.79
N ARG A 236 -17.87 4.28 -15.00
CA ARG A 236 -17.24 4.51 -16.30
C ARG A 236 -16.46 3.27 -16.77
N ARG A 237 -15.76 2.58 -15.86
CA ARG A 237 -15.05 1.32 -16.14
C ARG A 237 -16.01 0.18 -16.48
N ALA A 238 -17.16 0.11 -15.81
CA ALA A 238 -18.21 -0.86 -16.11
C ALA A 238 -19.02 -0.52 -17.38
N HIS A 239 -18.66 0.54 -18.12
CA HIS A 239 -19.38 1.04 -19.30
C HIS A 239 -20.88 1.27 -19.05
N SER A 240 -21.25 1.64 -17.81
CA SER A 240 -22.64 1.92 -17.44
C SER A 240 -23.02 3.32 -17.92
N PRO A 241 -24.17 3.50 -18.62
CA PRO A 241 -24.73 4.82 -18.86
C PRO A 241 -24.91 5.53 -17.51
N THR A 242 -24.30 6.70 -17.35
CA THR A 242 -24.24 7.40 -16.06
C THR A 242 -24.71 8.85 -16.21
N THR A 243 -25.63 9.25 -15.33
CA THR A 243 -26.04 10.65 -15.16
C THR A 243 -25.59 11.16 -13.79
N PHE A 244 -25.19 12.42 -13.75
CA PHE A 244 -24.77 13.10 -12.53
C PHE A 244 -25.88 14.07 -12.12
N LEU A 245 -26.29 14.05 -10.84
CA LEU A 245 -27.30 14.96 -10.30
C LEU A 245 -26.69 15.90 -9.28
N ASP A 246 -26.99 17.19 -9.44
CA ASP A 246 -26.58 18.22 -8.51
C ASP A 246 -27.09 17.93 -7.09
N VAL A 247 -26.22 18.06 -6.10
CA VAL A 247 -26.58 17.94 -4.68
C VAL A 247 -26.88 19.31 -4.09
N ASP A 248 -27.99 19.40 -3.36
CA ASP A 248 -28.35 20.59 -2.57
C ASP A 248 -27.98 20.39 -1.09
N GLU A 249 -28.43 21.29 -0.20
CA GLU A 249 -28.18 21.20 1.25
C GLU A 249 -28.73 19.91 1.90
N GLY A 250 -29.72 19.29 1.27
CA GLY A 250 -30.30 17.99 1.64
C GLY A 250 -29.77 16.81 0.82
N GLY A 251 -28.69 16.98 0.05
CA GLY A 251 -28.09 15.94 -0.78
C GLY A 251 -28.80 15.71 -2.12
N LEU A 252 -28.66 14.52 -2.69
CA LEU A 252 -29.31 14.14 -3.96
C LEU A 252 -30.83 14.23 -3.86
N ASN A 253 -31.48 14.98 -4.76
CA ASN A 253 -32.94 15.08 -4.82
C ASN A 253 -33.55 13.95 -5.68
N PRO A 254 -34.35 13.03 -5.10
CA PRO A 254 -34.98 11.92 -5.83
C PRO A 254 -35.96 12.36 -6.93
N GLU A 255 -36.60 13.53 -6.80
CA GLU A 255 -37.54 14.04 -7.80
C GLU A 255 -36.85 14.37 -9.14
N LEU A 256 -35.53 14.59 -9.12
CA LEU A 256 -34.73 14.89 -10.31
C LEU A 256 -34.15 13.62 -10.96
N LEU A 257 -34.45 12.43 -10.44
CA LEU A 257 -34.01 11.17 -11.04
C LEU A 257 -34.58 11.02 -12.45
N PRO A 258 -33.73 10.82 -13.48
CA PRO A 258 -34.21 10.56 -14.82
C PRO A 258 -35.09 9.32 -14.88
N GLN A 259 -36.07 9.34 -15.78
CA GLN A 259 -36.91 8.18 -16.04
C GLN A 259 -36.03 7.00 -16.50
N GLY A 260 -36.27 5.82 -15.94
CA GLY A 260 -35.52 4.62 -16.28
C GLY A 260 -34.21 4.44 -15.50
N THR A 261 -33.92 5.28 -14.49
CA THR A 261 -32.86 5.02 -13.52
C THR A 261 -33.00 3.61 -12.92
N ARG A 262 -31.93 2.81 -12.97
CA ARG A 262 -31.87 1.44 -12.44
C ARG A 262 -30.88 1.27 -11.29
N LEU A 263 -29.96 2.22 -11.12
CA LEU A 263 -28.94 2.20 -10.08
C LEU A 263 -28.73 3.63 -9.57
N VAL A 264 -28.72 3.81 -8.25
CA VAL A 264 -28.36 5.08 -7.61
C VAL A 264 -27.22 4.81 -6.63
N ILE A 265 -26.16 5.62 -6.72
CA ILE A 265 -25.05 5.64 -5.77
C ILE A 265 -25.06 6.99 -5.06
N ALA A 266 -25.25 6.98 -3.73
CA ALA A 266 -25.39 8.20 -2.94
C ALA A 266 -24.67 8.10 -1.58
N THR A 267 -24.39 9.25 -0.98
CA THR A 267 -23.78 9.36 0.35
C THR A 267 -24.72 10.04 1.36
N PRO A 268 -25.85 9.40 1.72
CA PRO A 268 -26.97 10.06 2.41
C PRO A 268 -26.69 10.49 3.85
N SER A 269 -25.68 9.90 4.51
CA SER A 269 -25.33 10.26 5.89
C SER A 269 -24.46 11.51 5.95
N HIS A 270 -23.46 11.61 5.06
CA HIS A 270 -22.56 12.75 4.93
C HIS A 270 -22.08 12.78 3.49
N ASN A 271 -22.60 13.71 2.69
CA ASN A 271 -22.21 13.82 1.30
C ASN A 271 -20.71 14.10 1.19
N ILE A 272 -20.05 13.42 0.25
CA ILE A 272 -18.68 13.75 -0.11
C ILE A 272 -18.70 14.49 -1.46
N PRO A 273 -18.24 15.75 -1.55
CA PRO A 273 -17.47 16.49 -0.54
C PRO A 273 -18.27 17.49 0.32
N THR A 274 -19.56 17.70 0.07
CA THR A 274 -20.27 18.88 0.63
C THR A 274 -20.57 18.79 2.12
N GLY A 275 -20.59 17.59 2.69
CA GLY A 275 -21.00 17.32 4.07
C GLY A 275 -22.52 17.36 4.28
N ALA A 276 -23.32 17.59 3.23
CA ALA A 276 -24.78 17.59 3.30
C ALA A 276 -25.31 16.28 3.88
N THR A 277 -26.31 16.37 4.76
CA THR A 277 -26.97 15.19 5.37
C THR A 277 -28.36 15.06 4.79
N MET A 278 -28.64 13.93 4.12
CA MET A 278 -29.95 13.71 3.49
C MET A 278 -31.04 13.55 4.54
N PRO A 279 -32.10 14.39 4.55
CA PRO A 279 -33.21 14.29 5.50
C PRO A 279 -33.99 12.99 5.39
N LEU A 280 -34.65 12.57 6.47
CA LEU A 280 -35.42 11.32 6.50
C LEU A 280 -36.53 11.25 5.44
N ALA A 281 -37.22 12.36 5.18
CA ALA A 281 -38.25 12.42 4.14
C ALA A 281 -37.65 12.06 2.77
N ARG A 282 -36.57 12.72 2.39
CA ARG A 282 -35.88 12.48 1.12
C ARG A 282 -35.29 11.08 1.00
N ARG A 283 -34.83 10.49 2.12
CA ARG A 283 -34.41 9.07 2.14
C ARG A 283 -35.57 8.13 1.87
N ARG A 284 -36.78 8.43 2.35
CA ARG A 284 -37.99 7.65 2.05
C ARG A 284 -38.39 7.81 0.60
N ASP A 285 -38.33 9.02 0.06
CA ASP A 285 -38.64 9.30 -1.34
C ASP A 285 -37.67 8.57 -2.29
N LEU A 286 -36.39 8.43 -1.89
CA LEU A 286 -35.40 7.67 -2.66
C LEU A 286 -35.64 6.15 -2.64
N LEU A 287 -36.29 5.64 -1.59
CA LEU A 287 -36.57 4.20 -1.42
C LEU A 287 -37.93 3.77 -1.99
N ALA A 288 -38.82 4.73 -2.26
CA ALA A 288 -40.16 4.51 -2.79
C ALA A 288 -40.14 4.24 -4.30
#